data_AF-A0A6A4CZG0-F1
#
_entry.id   AF-A0A6A4CZG0-F1
#
_cell.length_a   1.000
_cell.length_b   1.000
_cell.length_c   1.000
_cell.angle_alpha   90.00
_cell.angle_beta   90.00
_cell.angle_gamma   90.00
#
_symmetry.space_group_name_H-M   'P 1'
#
loop_
_entity.id
_entity.type
_entity.pdbx_description
1 polymer ?
#
loop_
_entity_poly.entity_id
_entity_poly.type
_entity_poly.pdbx_seq_one_letter_code
_entity_poly.pdbx_strand_id
1 'polypeptide(L)'
;MASPVSTLPSQSPVAAPGSGSAAKKPFKIRAELLAPTRLAPKVQLLHHTRSLSIQVVAHQVFVLVLACTKCFAAAGKEPPRIGVLGGGSVGTAVVMTVLVNGYRADRIALSTRQPDRVPRCESLRAPSALPMFQLVPRYYDNARLARESDVLVLCMPPAQLKSVSIQIRHALAANTKAPPLVVSALCGVTQQSLSKACGSQAVVRVQPDVAKIASRW
;
A
#
# COMPACT_ATOMS: atom_id res chain seq x y z
N MET A 1 -30.09 23.49 -59.05
CA MET A 1 -31.28 23.36 -59.93
C MET A 1 -31.37 21.92 -60.38
N ALA A 2 -32.51 21.30 -60.12
CA ALA A 2 -32.73 19.86 -60.24
C ALA A 2 -33.38 19.48 -61.58
N SER A 3 -33.21 18.19 -61.94
CA SER A 3 -33.95 17.33 -62.89
C SER A 3 -33.10 16.83 -64.07
N PRO A 4 -33.40 15.66 -64.69
CA PRO A 4 -34.01 14.42 -64.17
C PRO A 4 -33.33 13.13 -64.74
N VAL A 5 -34.03 11.99 -64.57
CA VAL A 5 -33.99 10.70 -65.31
C VAL A 5 -33.24 9.53 -64.64
N SER A 6 -33.96 8.51 -64.17
CA SER A 6 -34.15 7.24 -64.91
C SER A 6 -34.83 6.16 -64.04
N THR A 7 -35.90 5.57 -64.58
CA THR A 7 -36.57 4.35 -64.14
C THR A 7 -35.95 3.10 -64.78
N LEU A 8 -35.96 1.95 -64.09
CA LEU A 8 -36.16 0.56 -64.59
C LEU A 8 -36.11 -0.44 -63.39
N PRO A 9 -36.62 -1.69 -63.48
CA PRO A 9 -37.76 -2.11 -62.66
C PRO A 9 -37.56 -3.42 -61.84
N SER A 10 -38.53 -3.66 -60.95
CA SER A 10 -39.15 -4.97 -60.64
C SER A 10 -38.24 -6.17 -60.29
N GLN A 11 -38.06 -6.40 -58.98
CA GLN A 11 -37.83 -7.75 -58.44
C GLN A 11 -39.06 -8.21 -57.64
N SER A 12 -39.53 -9.41 -57.98
CA SER A 12 -40.65 -10.15 -57.39
C SER A 12 -40.35 -10.61 -55.94
N PRO A 13 -41.36 -11.10 -55.19
CA PRO A 13 -41.44 -10.97 -53.73
C PRO A 13 -40.64 -12.04 -52.99
N VAL A 14 -39.96 -11.66 -51.92
CA VAL A 14 -39.40 -12.60 -50.94
C VAL A 14 -40.08 -12.36 -49.60
N ALA A 15 -40.84 -13.39 -49.20
CA ALA A 15 -41.25 -13.82 -47.87
C ALA A 15 -41.21 -12.81 -46.71
N ALA A 16 -42.38 -12.64 -46.09
CA ALA A 16 -42.53 -12.02 -44.77
C ALA A 16 -41.57 -12.63 -43.73
N PRO A 17 -40.85 -11.81 -42.94
CA PRO A 17 -40.24 -12.30 -41.72
C PRO A 17 -41.27 -12.23 -40.60
N GLY A 18 -41.56 -13.41 -40.05
CA GLY A 18 -42.44 -13.59 -38.91
C GLY A 18 -41.95 -12.87 -37.65
N SER A 19 -42.94 -12.57 -36.81
CA SER A 19 -42.90 -12.65 -35.35
C SER A 19 -41.58 -12.27 -34.64
N GLY A 20 -41.57 -11.05 -34.09
CA GLY A 20 -41.14 -10.85 -32.69
C GLY A 20 -39.64 -10.83 -32.41
N SER A 21 -38.92 -9.80 -32.87
CA SER A 21 -37.65 -9.44 -32.24
C SER A 21 -37.93 -8.66 -30.94
N ALA A 22 -38.09 -9.37 -29.83
CA ALA A 22 -38.11 -8.74 -28.51
C ALA A 22 -36.77 -8.01 -28.30
N ALA A 23 -36.81 -6.68 -28.29
CA ALA A 23 -35.68 -5.85 -27.91
C ALA A 23 -35.11 -6.37 -26.58
N LYS A 24 -33.86 -6.85 -26.60
CA LYS A 24 -33.18 -7.32 -25.39
C LYS A 24 -33.14 -6.15 -24.40
N LYS A 25 -33.99 -6.23 -23.38
CA LYS A 25 -34.07 -5.21 -22.33
C LYS A 25 -32.66 -5.00 -21.77
N PRO A 26 -32.20 -3.73 -21.61
CA PRO A 26 -30.91 -3.47 -21.00
C PRO A 26 -30.86 -4.16 -19.63
N PHE A 27 -29.74 -4.83 -19.36
CA PHE A 27 -29.55 -5.58 -18.12
C PHE A 27 -29.72 -4.63 -16.92
N LYS A 28 -30.88 -4.70 -16.26
CA LYS A 28 -31.16 -3.94 -15.05
C LYS A 28 -30.35 -4.57 -13.92
N ILE A 29 -29.17 -4.02 -13.65
CA ILE A 29 -28.42 -4.31 -12.43
C ILE A 29 -29.32 -3.89 -11.26
N ARG A 30 -29.64 -4.82 -10.38
CA ARG A 30 -30.44 -4.53 -9.18
C ARG A 30 -29.70 -3.48 -8.36
N ALA A 31 -30.36 -2.40 -7.95
CA ALA A 31 -29.75 -1.34 -7.14
C ALA A 31 -29.14 -1.89 -5.83
N GLU A 32 -29.69 -2.99 -5.31
CA GLU A 32 -29.18 -3.74 -4.16
C GLU A 32 -27.77 -4.33 -4.37
N LEU A 33 -27.40 -4.65 -5.62
CA LEU A 33 -26.05 -5.12 -5.96
C LEU A 33 -25.03 -3.97 -6.02
N LEU A 34 -25.52 -2.73 -6.12
CA LEU A 34 -24.72 -1.51 -6.05
C LEU A 34 -24.64 -0.95 -4.63
N ALA A 35 -25.53 -1.39 -3.72
CA ALA A 35 -25.44 -1.06 -2.31
C ALA A 35 -24.17 -1.71 -1.74
N PRO A 36 -23.37 -0.98 -0.92
CA PRO A 36 -22.24 -1.56 -0.23
C PRO A 36 -22.75 -2.76 0.57
N THR A 37 -22.38 -3.97 0.14
CA THR A 37 -22.85 -5.19 0.77
C THR A 37 -22.29 -5.14 2.19
N ARG A 38 -23.16 -4.94 3.18
CA ARG A 38 -22.74 -5.01 4.58
C ARG A 38 -22.11 -6.38 4.75
N LEU A 39 -20.80 -6.41 4.99
CA LEU A 39 -20.08 -7.64 5.31
C LEU A 39 -20.81 -8.31 6.47
N ALA A 40 -20.79 -9.65 6.53
CA ALA A 40 -21.36 -10.34 7.69
C ALA A 40 -20.71 -9.80 8.98
N PRO A 41 -21.43 -9.71 10.12
CA PRO A 41 -20.91 -9.07 11.35
C PRO A 41 -19.54 -9.59 11.80
N LYS A 42 -19.30 -10.91 11.71
CA LYS A 42 -17.98 -11.52 12.00
C LYS A 42 -16.87 -11.01 11.08
N VAL A 43 -17.17 -10.80 9.81
CA VAL A 43 -16.22 -10.29 8.81
C VAL A 43 -15.96 -8.80 9.01
N GLN A 44 -16.98 -8.02 9.38
CA GLN A 44 -16.81 -6.62 9.77
C GLN A 44 -15.88 -6.48 10.98
N LEU A 45 -16.09 -7.31 12.00
CA LEU A 45 -15.25 -7.32 13.20
C LEU A 45 -13.79 -7.63 12.86
N LEU A 46 -13.54 -8.69 12.07
CA LEU A 46 -12.18 -9.03 11.62
C LEU A 46 -11.52 -7.90 10.83
N HIS A 47 -12.26 -7.24 9.94
CA HIS A 47 -11.75 -6.10 9.18
C HIS A 47 -11.39 -4.92 10.09
N HIS A 48 -12.25 -4.61 11.06
CA HIS A 48 -12.05 -3.55 12.03
C HIS A 48 -10.83 -3.82 12.91
N THR A 49 -10.72 -5.02 13.52
CA THR A 49 -9.58 -5.41 14.35
C THR A 49 -8.27 -5.37 13.57
N ARG A 50 -8.29 -5.80 12.30
CA ARG A 50 -7.12 -5.69 11.41
C ARG A 50 -6.73 -4.24 11.19
N SER A 51 -7.69 -3.36 10.93
CA SER A 51 -7.43 -1.93 10.72
C SER A 51 -6.82 -1.27 11.96
N LEU A 52 -7.39 -1.52 13.14
CA LEU A 52 -6.86 -1.03 14.41
C LEU A 52 -5.42 -1.52 14.64
N SER A 53 -5.16 -2.80 14.39
CA SER A 53 -3.82 -3.37 14.52
C SER A 53 -2.81 -2.67 13.60
N ILE A 54 -3.21 -2.38 12.35
CA ILE A 54 -2.37 -1.66 11.40
C ILE A 54 -2.09 -0.22 11.89
N GLN A 55 -3.10 0.47 12.43
CA GLN A 55 -2.93 1.81 12.97
C GLN A 55 -1.98 1.83 14.16
N VAL A 56 -2.11 0.87 15.09
CA VAL A 56 -1.20 0.76 16.24
C VAL A 56 0.24 0.54 15.78
N VAL A 57 0.47 -0.36 14.82
CA VAL A 57 1.80 -0.58 14.21
C VAL A 57 2.33 0.71 13.59
N ALA A 58 1.51 1.42 12.81
CA ALA A 58 1.92 2.67 12.15
C ALA A 58 2.35 3.75 13.17
N HIS A 59 1.61 3.89 14.27
CA HIS A 59 1.97 4.83 15.33
C HIS A 59 3.23 4.41 16.10
N GLN A 60 3.43 3.12 16.37
CA GLN A 60 4.66 2.63 16.98
C GLN A 60 5.89 2.90 16.09
N VAL A 61 5.77 2.70 14.78
CA VAL A 61 6.82 3.09 13.81
C VAL A 61 7.04 4.60 13.85
N PHE A 62 5.98 5.41 13.88
CA PHE A 62 6.09 6.87 13.96
C PHE A 62 6.84 7.34 15.22
N VAL A 63 6.57 6.76 16.38
CA VAL A 63 7.29 7.09 17.63
C VAL A 63 8.78 6.76 17.51
N LEU A 64 9.14 5.63 16.90
CA LEU A 64 10.54 5.29 16.62
C LEU A 64 11.19 6.27 15.66
N VAL A 65 10.50 6.65 14.58
CA VAL A 65 10.96 7.68 13.63
C VAL A 65 11.17 9.03 14.33
N LEU A 66 10.28 9.42 15.23
CA LEU A 66 10.39 10.64 16.02
C LEU A 66 11.63 10.59 16.93
N ALA A 67 11.84 9.47 17.62
CA ALA A 67 13.03 9.26 18.44
C ALA A 67 14.32 9.36 17.60
N CYS A 68 14.37 8.69 16.44
CA CYS A 68 15.50 8.80 15.51
C CYS A 68 15.71 10.25 15.05
N THR A 69 14.63 10.97 14.73
CA THR A 69 14.71 12.37 14.29
C THR A 69 15.30 13.26 15.39
N LYS A 70 14.94 13.04 16.65
CA LYS A 70 15.54 13.73 17.80
C LYS A 70 17.02 13.40 17.95
N CYS A 71 17.42 12.14 17.78
CA CYS A 71 18.82 11.74 17.79
C CYS A 71 19.63 12.39 16.65
N PHE A 72 19.08 12.47 15.44
CA PHE A 72 19.72 13.14 14.30
C PHE A 72 19.87 14.64 14.55
N ALA A 73 18.84 15.30 15.06
CA ALA A 73 18.89 16.71 15.42
C ALA A 73 19.95 16.99 16.51
N ALA A 74 20.03 16.15 17.54
CA ALA A 74 21.06 16.25 18.58
C ALA A 74 22.49 16.09 18.02
N ALA A 75 22.64 15.34 16.93
CA ALA A 75 23.91 15.18 16.21
C ALA A 75 24.15 16.26 15.14
N GLY A 76 23.32 17.32 15.07
CA GLY A 76 23.43 18.38 14.06
C GLY A 76 23.15 17.92 12.62
N LYS A 77 22.40 16.82 12.45
CA LYS A 77 22.05 16.24 11.14
C LYS A 77 20.63 16.59 10.75
N GLU A 78 20.38 16.62 9.45
CA GLU A 78 19.03 16.66 8.88
C GLU A 78 18.18 15.48 9.35
N PRO A 79 16.83 15.58 9.33
CA PRO A 79 15.96 14.45 9.63
C PRO A 79 16.26 13.21 8.78
N PRO A 80 16.15 11.99 9.38
CA PRO A 80 16.51 10.75 8.71
C PRO A 80 15.65 10.50 7.46
N ARG A 81 16.24 9.91 6.43
CA ARG A 81 15.50 9.40 5.27
C ARG A 81 14.82 8.09 5.62
N ILE A 82 13.53 8.00 5.37
CA ILE A 82 12.69 6.85 5.70
C ILE A 82 12.38 6.08 4.42
N GLY A 83 12.84 4.84 4.34
CA GLY A 83 12.42 3.90 3.31
C GLY A 83 11.39 2.92 3.84
N VAL A 84 10.29 2.74 3.12
CA VAL A 84 9.28 1.73 3.44
C VAL A 84 9.28 0.63 2.38
N LEU A 85 9.55 -0.61 2.78
CA LEU A 85 9.49 -1.79 1.92
C LEU A 85 8.11 -2.43 2.01
N GLY A 86 7.29 -2.24 0.98
CA GLY A 86 5.96 -2.83 0.83
C GLY A 86 4.82 -1.82 0.88
N GLY A 87 4.31 -1.42 -0.29
CA GLY A 87 3.16 -0.51 -0.45
C GLY A 87 1.78 -1.12 -0.26
N GLY A 88 1.64 -2.09 0.64
CA GLY A 88 0.34 -2.66 1.03
C GLY A 88 -0.32 -1.81 2.13
N SER A 89 -1.39 -2.35 2.73
CA SER A 89 -2.15 -1.63 3.77
C SER A 89 -1.28 -1.16 4.96
N VAL A 90 -0.30 -1.96 5.38
CA VAL A 90 0.60 -1.60 6.50
C VAL A 90 1.55 -0.47 6.09
N GLY A 91 2.28 -0.64 4.98
CA GLY A 91 3.25 0.38 4.54
C GLY A 91 2.59 1.71 4.17
N THR A 92 1.41 1.67 3.52
CA THR A 92 0.61 2.87 3.27
C THR A 92 0.18 3.53 4.58
N ALA A 93 -0.28 2.76 5.57
CA ALA A 93 -0.64 3.34 6.87
C ALA A 93 0.57 3.97 7.56
N VAL A 94 1.73 3.32 7.57
CA VAL A 94 2.98 3.88 8.10
C VAL A 94 3.34 5.20 7.42
N VAL A 95 3.38 5.22 6.08
CA VAL A 95 3.68 6.44 5.32
C VAL A 95 2.68 7.56 5.66
N MET A 96 1.38 7.25 5.65
CA MET A 96 0.36 8.25 5.94
C MET A 96 0.41 8.76 7.37
N THR A 97 0.61 7.90 8.36
CA THR A 97 0.76 8.33 9.77
C THR A 97 1.95 9.27 9.91
N VAL A 98 3.09 8.96 9.29
CA VAL A 98 4.28 9.81 9.33
C VAL A 98 4.03 11.15 8.63
N LEU A 99 3.40 11.16 7.45
CA LEU A 99 3.05 12.38 6.70
C LEU A 99 2.05 13.29 7.43
N VAL A 100 0.96 12.72 7.95
CA VAL A 100 -0.10 13.48 8.65
C VAL A 100 0.43 14.14 9.92
N ASN A 101 1.46 13.56 10.54
CA ASN A 101 2.16 14.15 11.68
C ASN A 101 3.26 15.15 11.27
N GLY A 102 3.26 15.63 10.03
CA GLY A 102 4.12 16.74 9.57
C GLY A 102 5.52 16.34 9.12
N TYR A 103 5.81 15.05 8.95
CA TYR A 103 7.09 14.65 8.38
C TYR A 103 7.16 15.00 6.89
N ARG A 104 8.32 15.45 6.42
CA ARG A 104 8.47 15.92 5.04
C ARG A 104 8.39 14.75 4.06
N ALA A 105 7.56 14.89 3.02
CA ALA A 105 7.37 13.85 2.00
C ALA A 105 8.65 13.54 1.21
N ASP A 106 9.53 14.53 0.99
CA ASP A 106 10.81 14.37 0.29
C ASP A 106 11.85 13.54 1.07
N ARG A 107 11.59 13.30 2.36
CA ARG A 107 12.40 12.43 3.24
C ARG A 107 11.83 11.03 3.36
N ILE A 108 10.73 10.70 2.66
CA ILE A 108 10.09 9.39 2.69
C ILE A 108 10.14 8.82 1.28
N ALA A 109 10.41 7.52 1.15
CA ALA A 109 10.23 6.80 -0.10
C ALA A 109 9.65 5.41 0.16
N LEU A 110 8.92 4.89 -0.82
CA LEU A 110 8.22 3.61 -0.72
C LEU A 110 8.68 2.71 -1.88
N SER A 111 8.97 1.44 -1.59
CA SER A 111 9.14 0.43 -2.63
C SER A 111 7.97 -0.53 -2.63
N THR A 112 7.46 -0.84 -3.81
CA THR A 112 6.34 -1.74 -4.00
C THR A 112 6.39 -2.39 -5.37
N ARG A 113 5.74 -3.54 -5.52
CA ARG A 113 5.62 -4.22 -6.82
C ARG A 113 4.67 -3.51 -7.79
N GLN A 114 3.91 -2.52 -7.32
CA GLN A 114 2.91 -1.78 -8.10
C GLN A 114 2.94 -0.29 -7.71
N PRO A 115 4.02 0.45 -8.01
CA PRO A 115 4.17 1.85 -7.64
C PRO A 115 3.13 2.74 -8.31
N ASP A 116 2.71 2.45 -9.54
CA ASP A 116 1.70 3.25 -10.25
C ASP A 116 0.28 3.03 -9.71
N ARG A 117 0.07 1.94 -8.96
CA ARG A 117 -1.25 1.60 -8.42
C ARG A 117 -1.47 2.27 -7.08
N VAL A 118 -2.60 2.97 -6.93
CA VAL A 118 -3.07 3.44 -5.63
C VAL A 118 -3.49 2.25 -4.78
N PRO A 119 -2.90 2.05 -3.59
CA PRO A 119 -3.25 0.94 -2.72
C PRO A 119 -4.67 1.11 -2.16
N ARG A 120 -5.44 0.03 -2.12
CA ARG A 120 -6.74 0.01 -1.44
C ARG A 120 -6.51 -0.12 0.07
N CYS A 121 -6.47 1.01 0.77
CA CYS A 121 -6.19 1.10 2.20
C CYS A 121 -7.12 2.13 2.86
N GLU A 122 -7.50 1.89 4.12
CA GLU A 122 -8.35 2.82 4.87
C GLU A 122 -7.68 4.17 5.11
N SER A 123 -6.35 4.20 5.25
CA SER A 123 -5.57 5.43 5.44
C SER A 123 -5.61 6.39 4.25
N LEU A 124 -6.12 5.95 3.09
CA LEU A 124 -6.30 6.77 1.88
C LEU A 124 -7.77 7.12 1.60
N ARG A 125 -8.71 6.83 2.52
CA ARG A 125 -10.13 7.14 2.31
C ARG A 125 -10.46 8.62 2.42
N ALA A 126 -9.71 9.37 3.25
CA ALA A 126 -9.93 10.80 3.40
C ALA A 126 -9.57 11.53 2.09
N PRO A 127 -10.37 12.51 1.63
CA PRO A 127 -10.10 13.23 0.37
C PRO A 127 -8.71 13.87 0.30
N SER A 128 -8.19 14.35 1.44
CA SER A 128 -6.87 14.97 1.54
C SER A 128 -5.70 13.97 1.56
N ALA A 129 -5.96 12.69 1.85
CA ALA A 129 -4.90 11.69 2.04
C ALA A 129 -4.24 11.28 0.72
N LEU A 130 -5.01 11.16 -0.36
CA LEU A 130 -4.48 10.71 -1.64
C LEU A 130 -3.47 11.70 -2.25
N PRO A 131 -3.76 13.02 -2.33
CA PRO A 131 -2.77 14.00 -2.79
C PRO A 131 -1.48 13.98 -1.95
N MET A 132 -1.59 13.88 -0.62
CA MET A 132 -0.42 13.78 0.26
C MET A 132 0.42 12.54 -0.03
N PHE A 133 -0.23 11.38 -0.20
CA PHE A 133 0.45 10.13 -0.51
C PHE A 133 1.17 10.17 -1.86
N GLN A 134 0.61 10.87 -2.85
CA GLN A 134 1.19 11.00 -4.18
C GLN A 134 2.51 11.81 -4.18
N LEU A 135 2.76 12.63 -3.16
CA LEU A 135 4.03 13.35 -2.99
C LEU A 135 5.21 12.42 -2.65
N VAL A 136 4.94 11.20 -2.18
CA VAL A 136 5.99 10.25 -1.79
C VAL A 136 6.51 9.48 -3.01
N PRO A 137 7.82 9.54 -3.31
CA PRO A 137 8.44 8.74 -4.35
C PRO A 137 8.20 7.24 -4.16
N ARG A 138 7.87 6.56 -5.26
CA ARG A 138 7.60 5.13 -5.28
C ARG A 138 8.53 4.42 -6.26
N TYR A 139 9.18 3.36 -5.80
CA TYR A 139 10.17 2.60 -6.56
C TYR A 139 9.76 1.12 -6.72
N TYR A 140 10.32 0.47 -7.74
CA TYR A 140 10.33 -0.98 -7.87
C TYR A 140 11.57 -1.62 -7.21
N ASP A 141 12.60 -0.82 -6.93
CA ASP A 141 13.92 -1.27 -6.49
C ASP A 141 14.07 -1.20 -4.97
N ASN A 142 14.00 -2.36 -4.32
CA ASN A 142 14.20 -2.51 -2.89
C ASN A 142 15.64 -2.19 -2.45
N ALA A 143 16.64 -2.52 -3.27
CA ALA A 143 18.05 -2.34 -2.93
C ALA A 143 18.44 -0.86 -2.98
N ARG A 144 17.95 -0.13 -4.00
CA ARG A 144 18.09 1.33 -4.06
C ARG A 144 17.49 1.98 -2.82
N LEU A 145 16.24 1.63 -2.48
CA LEU A 145 15.57 2.20 -1.31
C LEU A 145 16.35 1.91 -0.03
N ALA A 146 16.80 0.68 0.17
CA ALA A 146 17.58 0.29 1.35
C ALA A 146 18.91 1.06 1.48
N ARG A 147 19.55 1.42 0.36
CA ARG A 147 20.81 2.17 0.34
C ARG A 147 20.62 3.65 0.68
N GLU A 148 19.52 4.24 0.23
CA GLU A 148 19.23 5.67 0.37
C GLU A 148 18.59 6.04 1.73
N SER A 149 18.17 5.03 2.50
CA SER A 149 17.44 5.21 3.75
C SER A 149 18.37 5.21 4.96
N ASP A 150 18.09 6.07 5.93
CA ASP A 150 18.67 6.01 7.28
C ASP A 150 17.84 5.09 8.19
N VAL A 151 16.52 5.05 7.97
CA VAL A 151 15.57 4.16 8.64
C VAL A 151 14.82 3.36 7.58
N LEU A 152 14.95 2.04 7.61
CA LEU A 152 14.29 1.13 6.67
C LEU A 152 13.19 0.34 7.36
N VAL A 153 11.94 0.58 6.98
CA VAL A 153 10.77 -0.07 7.56
C VAL A 153 10.31 -1.25 6.69
N LEU A 154 10.25 -2.45 7.27
CA LEU A 154 9.79 -3.67 6.60
C LEU A 154 8.28 -3.86 6.80
N CYS A 155 7.50 -3.61 5.75
CA CYS A 155 6.03 -3.68 5.74
C CYS A 155 5.47 -4.68 4.70
N MET A 156 6.30 -5.54 4.14
CA MET A 156 5.91 -6.63 3.24
C MET A 156 5.23 -7.78 4.02
N PRO A 157 4.57 -8.74 3.34
CA PRO A 157 4.18 -9.99 3.99
C PRO A 157 5.40 -10.78 4.51
N PRO A 158 5.32 -11.43 5.69
CA PRO A 158 6.43 -12.19 6.28
C PRO A 158 7.03 -13.26 5.34
N ALA A 159 6.19 -13.89 4.52
CA ALA A 159 6.63 -14.88 3.52
C ALA A 159 7.63 -14.33 2.50
N GLN A 160 7.67 -13.01 2.29
CA GLN A 160 8.60 -12.35 1.37
C GLN A 160 9.93 -11.97 2.02
N LEU A 161 10.10 -12.16 3.34
CA LEU A 161 11.30 -11.73 4.04
C LEU A 161 12.57 -12.33 3.42
N LYS A 162 12.58 -13.63 3.13
CA LYS A 162 13.76 -14.31 2.57
C LYS A 162 14.17 -13.74 1.20
N SER A 163 13.21 -13.49 0.32
CA SER A 163 13.53 -12.98 -1.03
C SER A 163 13.93 -11.52 -1.00
N VAL A 164 13.25 -10.68 -0.21
CA VAL A 164 13.60 -9.26 -0.09
C VAL A 164 14.92 -9.08 0.64
N SER A 165 15.20 -9.89 1.66
CA SER A 165 16.45 -9.79 2.42
C SER A 165 17.67 -10.05 1.53
N ILE A 166 17.58 -11.01 0.60
CA ILE A 166 18.64 -11.26 -0.40
C ILE A 166 18.89 -10.01 -1.26
N GLN A 167 17.83 -9.32 -1.69
CA GLN A 167 17.94 -8.12 -2.53
C GLN A 167 18.61 -6.95 -1.78
N ILE A 168 18.26 -6.74 -0.51
CA ILE A 168 18.71 -5.57 0.24
C ILE A 168 20.02 -5.80 1.01
N ARG A 169 20.43 -7.06 1.24
CA ARG A 169 21.58 -7.39 2.09
C ARG A 169 22.86 -6.64 1.70
N HIS A 170 23.17 -6.61 0.41
CA HIS A 170 24.34 -5.88 -0.08
C HIS A 170 24.21 -4.36 0.10
N ALA A 171 23.00 -3.82 -0.09
CA ALA A 171 22.74 -2.40 0.12
C ALA A 171 22.88 -2.00 1.60
N LEU A 172 22.41 -2.85 2.53
CA LEU A 172 22.57 -2.65 3.97
C LEU A 172 24.04 -2.73 4.41
N ALA A 173 24.81 -3.64 3.80
CA ALA A 173 26.24 -3.81 4.11
C ALA A 173 27.13 -2.71 3.51
N ALA A 174 26.66 -1.98 2.49
CA ALA A 174 27.45 -0.96 1.80
C ALA A 174 27.81 0.23 2.71
N ASN A 175 27.01 0.53 3.73
CA ASN A 175 27.27 1.60 4.68
C ASN A 175 27.74 1.05 6.03
N THR A 176 29.03 0.69 6.11
CA THR A 176 29.64 0.10 7.31
C THR A 176 29.81 1.09 8.47
N LYS A 177 29.95 2.39 8.17
CA LYS A 177 30.15 3.43 9.20
C LYS A 177 28.85 3.83 9.89
N ALA A 178 27.74 3.84 9.17
CA ALA A 178 26.43 4.21 9.70
C ALA A 178 25.36 3.30 9.05
N PRO A 179 25.24 2.04 9.48
CA PRO A 179 24.24 1.15 8.92
C PRO A 179 22.83 1.67 9.23
N PRO A 180 21.88 1.53 8.29
CA PRO A 180 20.52 1.99 8.52
C PRO A 180 19.84 1.20 9.63
N LEU A 181 18.99 1.88 10.39
CA LEU A 181 18.13 1.23 11.38
C LEU A 181 17.01 0.47 10.64
N VAL A 182 16.94 -0.84 10.82
CA VAL A 182 15.88 -1.66 10.25
C VAL A 182 14.74 -1.78 11.26
N VAL A 183 13.55 -1.33 10.89
CA VAL A 183 12.34 -1.43 11.70
C VAL A 183 11.39 -2.45 11.06
N SER A 184 11.12 -3.55 11.74
CA SER A 184 10.24 -4.60 11.21
C SER A 184 8.82 -4.49 11.76
N ALA A 185 7.84 -4.32 10.87
CA ALA A 185 6.41 -4.44 11.17
C ALA A 185 5.86 -5.86 10.88
N LEU A 186 6.74 -6.84 10.67
CA LEU A 186 6.37 -8.21 10.29
C LEU A 186 5.83 -9.01 11.49
N CYS A 187 4.61 -9.53 11.35
CA CYS A 187 4.04 -10.44 12.33
C CYS A 187 4.70 -11.83 12.25
N GLY A 188 4.85 -12.50 13.39
CA GLY A 188 5.37 -13.87 13.47
C GLY A 188 6.86 -14.07 13.16
N VAL A 189 7.62 -13.03 12.82
CA VAL A 189 9.06 -13.14 12.57
C VAL A 189 9.86 -12.75 13.82
N THR A 190 10.75 -13.63 14.28
CA THR A 190 11.60 -13.35 15.45
C THR A 190 12.69 -12.33 15.13
N GLN A 191 13.18 -11.63 16.16
CA GLN A 191 14.30 -10.69 16.01
C GLN A 191 15.55 -11.38 15.46
N GLN A 192 15.89 -12.57 15.95
CA GLN A 192 17.02 -13.35 15.45
C GLN A 192 16.90 -13.66 13.95
N SER A 193 15.68 -14.02 13.49
CA SER A 193 15.43 -14.26 12.06
C SER A 193 15.62 -12.99 11.23
N LEU A 194 15.17 -11.84 11.75
CA LEU A 194 15.33 -10.55 11.09
C LEU A 194 16.80 -10.12 11.02
N SER A 195 17.54 -10.19 12.13
CA SER A 195 18.96 -9.84 12.18
C SER A 195 19.78 -10.73 11.23
N LYS A 196 19.50 -12.05 11.22
CA LYS A 196 20.14 -12.99 10.30
C LYS A 196 19.80 -12.67 8.84
N ALA A 197 18.54 -12.39 8.53
CA ALA A 197 18.11 -12.10 7.17
C ALA A 197 18.71 -10.79 6.63
N CYS A 198 18.70 -9.73 7.45
CA CYS A 198 19.20 -8.41 7.07
C CYS A 198 20.72 -8.30 7.15
N GLY A 199 21.40 -9.22 7.85
CA GLY A 199 22.83 -9.12 8.12
C GLY A 199 23.20 -7.91 8.97
N SER A 200 22.25 -7.41 9.78
CA SER A 200 22.40 -6.22 10.61
C SER A 200 22.01 -6.51 12.05
N GLN A 201 22.70 -5.87 12.99
CA GLN A 201 22.35 -5.91 14.41
C GLN A 201 21.42 -4.75 14.80
N ALA A 202 21.33 -3.71 13.97
CA ALA A 202 20.44 -2.56 14.17
C ALA A 202 19.02 -2.90 13.67
N VAL A 203 18.40 -3.91 14.26
CA VAL A 203 17.03 -4.35 13.93
C VAL A 203 16.12 -4.19 15.13
N VAL A 204 15.08 -3.36 14.97
CA VAL A 204 14.02 -3.16 15.95
C VAL A 204 12.74 -3.78 15.41
N ARG A 205 11.99 -4.45 16.28
CA ARG A 205 10.73 -5.08 15.91
C ARG A 205 9.57 -4.33 16.54
N VAL A 206 8.59 -4.00 15.70
CA VAL A 206 7.31 -3.39 16.07
C VAL A 206 6.26 -4.48 16.01
N GLN A 207 5.84 -4.97 17.18
CA GLN A 207 4.73 -5.90 17.29
C GLN A 207 3.82 -5.45 18.44
N PRO A 208 2.59 -5.01 18.16
CA PRO A 208 1.61 -4.87 19.22
C PRO A 208 1.25 -6.24 19.77
N ASP A 209 1.22 -6.35 21.09
CA ASP A 209 0.69 -7.51 21.78
C ASP A 209 -0.83 -7.42 21.79
N VAL A 210 -1.43 -7.83 20.67
CA VAL A 210 -2.89 -7.76 20.48
C VAL A 210 -3.62 -8.62 21.51
N ALA A 211 -3.03 -9.75 21.95
CA ALA A 211 -3.64 -10.61 22.96
C ALA A 211 -3.72 -9.90 24.31
N LYS A 212 -2.64 -9.24 24.73
CA LYS A 212 -2.60 -8.45 25.97
C LYS A 212 -3.46 -7.20 25.92
N ILE A 213 -3.60 -6.57 24.74
CA ILE A 213 -4.52 -5.45 24.56
C ILE A 213 -5.97 -5.94 24.67
N ALA A 214 -6.29 -7.04 23.98
CA ALA A 214 -7.63 -7.62 23.99
C ALA A 214 -8.03 -8.12 25.39
N SER A 215 -7.12 -8.68 26.18
CA SER A 215 -7.42 -9.18 27.52
C SER A 215 -7.73 -8.09 28.56
N ARG A 216 -7.62 -6.80 28.19
CA ARG A 216 -7.99 -5.66 29.05
C ARG A 216 -9.40 -5.15 28.82
N TRP A 217 -10.17 -5.82 27.96
CA TRP A 217 -11.54 -5.50 27.55
C TRP A 217 -12.39 -6.77 27.62
#